data_AF-A0A959SKB1-F1
#
_entry.id   AF-A0A959SKB1-F1
#
_cell.length_a   1.000
_cell.length_b   1.000
_cell.length_c   1.000
_cell.angle_alpha   90.00
_cell.angle_beta   90.00
_cell.angle_gamma   90.00
#
_symmetry.space_group_name_H-M   'P 1'
#
loop_
_entity.id
_entity.type
_entity.pdbx_description
1 polymer ?
#
loop_
_entity_poly.entity_id
_entity_poly.type
_entity_poly.pdbx_seq_one_letter_code
_entity_poly.pdbx_strand_id
1 'polypeptide(L)'
;MLDHVIKPFFLVFGFLLCCTTLAQTTDGPSDAVLQSCLLGTTVETWVALELTLDQRRRVKHIQEACMEECELIVASKPSTNPGDGSTILAELKNVLTKDQFLAWSQRCSQP
;
A
#
# COMPACT_ATOMS: atom_id res chain seq x y z
N MET A 1 -35.56 21.93 61.06
CA MET A 1 -35.69 21.65 59.62
C MET A 1 -34.28 21.45 59.08
N LEU A 2 -33.88 20.44 58.35
CA LEU A 2 -34.35 19.10 57.98
C LEU A 2 -33.09 18.52 57.29
N ASP A 3 -32.68 17.31 57.64
CA ASP A 3 -31.64 16.53 56.95
C ASP A 3 -31.78 16.57 55.41
N HIS A 4 -30.66 16.50 54.68
CA HIS A 4 -30.45 15.54 53.56
C HIS A 4 -29.04 15.65 52.96
N VAL A 5 -28.23 14.63 53.23
CA VAL A 5 -27.24 14.04 52.32
C VAL A 5 -27.93 13.72 50.99
N ILE A 6 -27.29 13.90 49.82
CA ILE A 6 -27.50 13.06 48.61
C ILE A 6 -26.44 13.40 47.54
N LYS A 7 -25.71 12.38 47.10
CA LYS A 7 -25.05 12.25 45.79
C LYS A 7 -25.98 11.42 44.90
N PRO A 8 -26.25 11.79 43.64
CA PRO A 8 -26.03 10.86 42.53
C PRO A 8 -25.53 11.59 41.26
N PHE A 9 -24.64 11.03 40.44
CA PHE A 9 -24.97 10.10 39.34
C PHE A 9 -25.85 10.75 38.24
N PHE A 10 -25.33 10.71 37.01
CA PHE A 10 -26.04 10.71 35.71
C PHE A 10 -26.56 12.03 35.08
N LEU A 11 -25.94 12.46 33.97
CA LEU A 11 -26.45 12.34 32.57
C LEU A 11 -25.93 13.45 31.63
N VAL A 12 -25.28 13.00 30.55
CA VAL A 12 -25.60 13.31 29.15
C VAL A 12 -25.66 14.78 28.74
N PHE A 13 -24.61 15.23 28.05
CA PHE A 13 -24.69 16.06 26.84
C PHE A 13 -23.29 15.96 26.19
N GLY A 14 -23.07 15.21 25.12
CA GLY A 14 -23.79 15.36 23.86
C GLY A 14 -22.99 16.27 22.93
N PHE A 15 -21.76 15.87 22.58
CA PHE A 15 -21.09 16.40 21.40
C PHE A 15 -20.56 15.22 20.60
N LEU A 16 -21.50 14.65 19.83
CA LEU A 16 -21.26 13.78 18.69
C LEU A 16 -20.31 14.51 17.73
N LEU A 17 -19.00 14.32 17.94
CA LEU A 17 -18.02 14.57 16.92
C LEU A 17 -18.30 13.57 15.81
N CYS A 18 -18.88 14.13 14.76
CA CYS A 18 -19.18 13.58 13.47
C CYS A 18 -17.90 12.95 12.86
N CYS A 19 -17.52 11.76 13.33
CA CYS A 19 -16.74 10.84 12.51
C CYS A 19 -17.77 10.16 11.62
N THR A 20 -18.12 10.84 10.53
CA THR A 20 -18.60 10.16 9.35
C THR A 20 -17.59 9.06 9.07
N THR A 21 -17.97 7.82 9.35
CA THR A 21 -17.37 6.66 8.71
C THR A 21 -17.71 6.81 7.23
N LEU A 22 -16.94 7.65 6.54
CA LEU A 22 -16.69 7.49 5.13
C LEU A 22 -16.12 6.08 5.03
N ALA A 23 -17.00 5.15 4.70
CA ALA A 23 -16.62 3.96 3.97
C ALA A 23 -15.96 4.47 2.68
N GLN A 24 -14.69 4.85 2.78
CA GLN A 24 -13.83 5.01 1.63
C GLN A 24 -13.78 3.60 1.06
N THR A 25 -14.53 3.38 -0.01
CA THR A 25 -14.10 2.41 -1.01
C THR A 25 -12.73 2.91 -1.46
N THR A 26 -11.68 2.54 -0.73
CA THR A 26 -10.31 2.73 -1.17
C THR A 26 -10.16 1.80 -2.36
N ASP A 27 -10.59 2.26 -3.53
CA ASP A 27 -9.96 1.87 -4.77
C ASP A 27 -8.47 2.14 -4.54
N GLY A 28 -7.74 1.07 -4.26
CA GLY A 28 -6.29 1.15 -4.15
C GLY A 28 -5.69 1.71 -5.44
N PRO A 29 -4.40 2.06 -5.44
CA PRO A 29 -3.73 2.45 -6.67
C PRO A 29 -3.92 1.34 -7.72
N SER A 30 -4.25 1.73 -8.96
CA SER A 30 -4.37 0.78 -10.05
C SER A 30 -3.04 0.06 -10.28
N ASP A 31 -3.08 -1.13 -10.90
CA ASP A 31 -1.87 -1.91 -11.17
C ASP A 31 -0.82 -1.10 -11.96
N ALA A 32 -1.26 -0.25 -12.90
CA ALA A 32 -0.35 0.66 -13.63
C ALA A 32 0.36 1.66 -12.70
N VAL A 33 -0.35 2.22 -11.71
CA VAL A 33 0.23 3.14 -10.71
C VAL A 33 1.21 2.39 -9.81
N LEU A 34 0.86 1.17 -9.38
CA LEU A 34 1.75 0.33 -8.59
C LEU A 34 3.02 -0.06 -9.36
N GLN A 35 2.91 -0.37 -10.65
CA GLN A 35 4.04 -0.71 -11.49
C GLN A 35 4.96 0.50 -11.71
N SER A 36 4.40 1.68 -11.99
CA SER A 36 5.19 2.92 -12.06
C SER A 36 5.86 3.23 -10.73
N CYS A 37 5.16 3.03 -9.61
CA CYS A 37 5.69 3.22 -8.28
C CYS A 37 6.83 2.24 -7.98
N LEU A 38 6.71 0.98 -8.40
CA LEU A 38 7.75 -0.05 -8.23
C LEU A 38 9.05 0.38 -8.88
N LEU A 39 9.00 0.91 -10.11
CA LEU A 39 10.18 1.43 -10.81
C LEU A 39 10.77 2.66 -10.12
N GLY A 40 9.93 3.52 -9.54
CA GLY A 40 10.37 4.70 -8.78
C GLY A 40 10.78 4.43 -7.34
N THR A 41 10.54 3.23 -6.80
CA THR A 41 10.78 2.95 -5.38
C THR A 41 12.27 2.76 -5.11
N THR A 42 12.82 3.59 -4.23
CA THR A 42 14.24 3.56 -3.89
C THR A 42 14.58 2.46 -2.87
N VAL A 43 15.87 2.13 -2.78
CA VAL A 43 16.38 1.15 -1.81
C VAL A 43 16.06 1.56 -0.37
N GLU A 44 16.12 2.85 -0.04
CA GLU A 44 15.79 3.37 1.29
C GLU A 44 14.33 3.11 1.65
N THR A 45 13.42 3.21 0.67
CA THR A 45 12.00 2.90 0.86
C THR A 45 11.79 1.42 1.16
N TRP A 46 12.51 0.54 0.47
CA TRP A 46 12.50 -0.90 0.76
C TRP A 46 13.13 -1.24 2.12
N VAL A 47 14.14 -0.49 2.55
CA VAL A 47 14.73 -0.65 3.89
C VAL A 47 13.76 -0.20 4.97
N ALA A 48 13.02 0.89 4.75
CA ALA A 48 12.02 1.42 5.69
C ALA A 48 10.83 0.49 5.93
N LEU A 49 10.59 -0.47 5.02
CA LEU A 49 9.57 -1.51 5.15
C LEU A 49 10.10 -2.77 5.88
N GLU A 50 11.32 -2.69 6.42
CA GLU A 50 11.96 -3.76 7.21
C GLU A 50 12.04 -5.10 6.45
N LEU A 51 12.26 -5.04 5.13
CA LEU A 51 12.44 -6.25 4.31
C LEU A 51 13.63 -7.06 4.84
N THR A 52 13.54 -8.39 4.75
CA THR A 52 14.70 -9.26 4.94
C THR A 52 15.72 -9.08 3.80
N LEU A 53 16.95 -9.56 4.00
CA LEU A 53 17.97 -9.55 2.94
C LEU A 53 17.52 -10.31 1.69
N ASP A 54 16.84 -11.44 1.86
CA ASP A 54 16.31 -12.24 0.76
C ASP A 54 15.21 -11.49 0.01
N GLN A 55 14.25 -10.90 0.74
CA GLN A 55 13.19 -10.09 0.14
C GLN A 55 13.76 -8.92 -0.67
N ARG A 56 14.74 -8.18 -0.14
CA ARG A 56 15.38 -7.08 -0.88
C ARG A 56 16.03 -7.54 -2.19
N ARG A 57 16.72 -8.69 -2.18
CA ARG A 57 17.33 -9.25 -3.38
C ARG A 57 16.27 -9.59 -4.43
N ARG A 58 15.17 -10.23 -4.01
CA ARG A 58 14.07 -10.58 -4.92
C ARG A 58 13.35 -9.35 -5.45
N VAL A 59 13.06 -8.35 -4.61
CA VAL A 59 12.46 -7.08 -5.04
C VAL A 59 13.35 -6.38 -6.07
N LYS A 60 14.67 -6.37 -5.88
CA LYS A 60 15.61 -5.83 -6.88
C LYS A 60 15.49 -6.56 -8.22
N HIS A 61 15.42 -7.88 -8.22
CA HIS A 61 15.20 -8.66 -9.46
C HIS A 61 13.84 -8.37 -10.10
N ILE A 62 12.79 -8.20 -9.30
CA ILE A 62 11.46 -7.83 -9.79
C ILE A 62 11.48 -6.41 -10.41
N GLN A 63 12.19 -5.46 -9.80
CA GLN A 63 12.39 -4.11 -10.35
C GLN A 63 13.16 -4.15 -11.68
N GLU A 64 14.22 -4.95 -11.77
CA GLU A 64 15.00 -5.17 -13.00
C GLU A 64 14.13 -5.78 -14.11
N ALA A 65 13.34 -6.81 -13.80
CA ALA A 65 12.41 -7.43 -14.74
C ALA A 65 11.33 -6.45 -15.21
N CYS A 66 10.75 -5.66 -14.28
CA CYS A 66 9.79 -4.63 -14.62
C CYS A 66 10.38 -3.55 -15.55
N MET A 67 11.65 -3.19 -15.36
CA MET A 67 12.35 -2.21 -16.17
C MET A 67 12.60 -2.75 -17.58
N GLU A 68 13.06 -4.01 -17.69
CA GLU A 68 13.26 -4.69 -18.98
C GLU A 68 11.94 -4.78 -19.77
N GLU A 69 10.82 -5.13 -19.11
CA GLU A 69 9.50 -5.15 -19.74
C GLU A 69 9.06 -3.75 -20.23
N CYS A 70 9.37 -2.69 -19.48
CA CYS A 70 9.09 -1.32 -19.91
C CYS A 70 9.96 -0.84 -21.08
N GLU A 71 11.24 -1.24 -21.13
CA GLU A 71 12.16 -0.89 -22.22
C GLU A 71 11.83 -1.64 -23.53
N LEU A 72 11.37 -2.89 -23.43
CA LEU A 72 10.97 -3.70 -24.60
C LEU A 72 9.75 -3.14 -25.33
N ILE A 73 8.87 -2.41 -24.64
CA ILE A 73 7.73 -1.70 -25.25
C ILE A 73 8.21 -0.57 -26.19
N VAL A 74 9.38 0.02 -25.91
CA VAL A 74 9.92 1.15 -26.69
C VAL A 74 10.76 0.67 -27.89
N ALA A 75 11.39 -0.50 -27.82
CA ALA A 75 12.42 -0.90 -28.78
C ALA A 75 11.93 -1.68 -30.02
N SER A 76 11.12 -2.74 -29.89
CA SER A 76 10.58 -3.47 -31.06
C SER A 76 9.85 -4.76 -30.69
N LYS A 77 8.67 -4.94 -31.30
CA LYS A 77 7.80 -6.12 -31.34
C LYS A 77 7.24 -6.60 -29.99
N PRO A 78 5.90 -6.75 -29.87
CA PRO A 78 5.30 -7.35 -28.69
C PRO A 78 5.79 -8.79 -28.58
N SER A 79 6.62 -9.05 -27.57
CA SER A 79 6.94 -10.40 -27.13
C SER A 79 5.61 -11.15 -26.93
N THR A 80 5.51 -12.34 -27.51
CA THR A 80 4.29 -13.16 -27.52
C THR A 80 3.94 -13.74 -26.13
N ASN A 81 4.71 -13.39 -25.10
CA ASN A 81 4.23 -13.33 -23.74
C ASN A 81 4.23 -11.86 -23.32
N PRO A 82 3.12 -11.13 -23.48
CA PRO A 82 2.89 -9.97 -22.64
C PRO A 82 2.87 -10.53 -21.22
N GLY A 83 4.00 -10.41 -20.51
CA GLY A 83 3.96 -10.45 -19.06
C GLY A 83 3.03 -9.31 -18.69
N ASP A 84 1.76 -9.63 -18.45
CA ASP A 84 0.83 -8.68 -17.87
C ASP A 84 1.59 -8.06 -16.69
N GLY A 85 1.63 -6.73 -16.54
CA GLY A 85 2.18 -6.11 -15.33
C GLY A 85 1.58 -6.69 -14.03
N SER A 86 0.43 -7.38 -14.16
CA SER A 86 -0.16 -8.31 -13.20
C SER A 86 0.81 -9.38 -12.66
N THR A 87 1.67 -9.99 -13.48
CA THR A 87 2.64 -11.02 -13.10
C THR A 87 3.75 -10.44 -12.23
N ILE A 88 4.36 -9.32 -12.62
CA ILE A 88 5.38 -8.62 -11.83
C ILE A 88 4.83 -8.20 -10.46
N LEU A 89 3.60 -7.66 -10.43
CA LEU A 89 2.95 -7.29 -9.17
C LEU A 89 2.52 -8.50 -8.35
N ALA A 90 2.13 -9.61 -8.99
CA ALA A 90 1.85 -10.88 -8.30
C ALA A 90 3.11 -11.46 -7.66
N GLU A 91 4.25 -11.42 -8.35
CA GLU A 91 5.54 -11.81 -7.78
C GLU A 91 5.94 -10.92 -6.60
N LEU A 92 5.72 -9.61 -6.71
CA LEU A 92 5.96 -8.69 -5.60
C LEU A 92 5.09 -9.03 -4.37
N LYS A 93 3.82 -9.35 -4.58
CA LYS A 93 2.89 -9.80 -3.53
C LYS A 93 3.31 -11.14 -2.91
N ASN A 94 4.01 -12.01 -3.66
CA ASN A 94 4.53 -13.27 -3.15
C ASN A 94 5.82 -13.11 -2.33
N VAL A 95 6.60 -12.04 -2.59
CA VAL A 95 7.85 -11.75 -1.87
C VAL A 95 7.59 -10.97 -0.59
N LEU A 96 6.70 -9.97 -0.64
CA LEU A 96 6.37 -9.13 0.50
C LEU A 96 5.31 -9.79 1.38
N THR A 97 5.34 -9.50 2.68
CA THR A 97 4.18 -9.81 3.52
C THR A 97 3.01 -8.91 3.12
N LYS A 98 1.79 -9.31 3.49
CA LYS A 98 0.59 -8.52 3.24
C LYS A 98 0.73 -7.09 3.79
N ASP A 99 1.27 -6.95 5.00
CA ASP A 99 1.42 -5.64 5.65
C ASP A 99 2.51 -4.79 4.97
N GLN A 100 3.61 -5.41 4.54
CA GLN A 100 4.66 -4.72 3.77
C GLN A 100 4.15 -4.25 2.41
N PHE A 101 3.39 -5.10 1.71
CA PHE A 101 2.79 -4.75 0.43
C PHE A 101 1.77 -3.61 0.60
N LEU A 102 0.91 -3.67 1.62
CA LEU A 102 -0.05 -2.61 1.92
C LEU A 102 0.66 -1.29 2.25
N ALA A 103 1.64 -1.32 3.15
CA ALA A 103 2.41 -0.14 3.54
C ALA A 103 3.16 0.50 2.37
N TRP A 104 3.70 -0.31 1.46
CA TRP A 104 4.28 0.18 0.21
C TRP A 104 3.22 0.78 -0.73
N SER A 105 2.15 0.04 -1.02
CA SER A 105 1.09 0.46 -1.95
C SER A 105 0.41 1.77 -1.54
N GLN A 106 0.26 2.02 -0.24
CA GLN A 106 -0.27 3.29 0.27
C GLN A 106 0.62 4.50 -0.08
N ARG A 107 1.94 4.31 -0.12
CA ARG A 107 2.88 5.37 -0.53
C ARG A 107 2.74 5.68 -2.02
N CYS A 108 2.43 4.67 -2.82
CA CYS A 108 2.19 4.82 -4.26
C CYS A 108 0.93 5.63 -4.60
N SER A 109 0.04 5.83 -3.62
CA SER A 109 -1.16 6.66 -3.76
C SER A 109 -0.97 8.11 -3.28
N GLN A 110 0.19 8.45 -2.71
CA GLN A 110 0.49 9.81 -2.27
C GLN A 110 1.18 10.60 -3.40
N PRO A 111 0.66 11.77 -3.79
CA PRO A 111 1.23 12.61 -4.85
C PRO A 111 2.58 13.23 -4.46
#